data_AF-A0A8T7HNG7-F1
#
_entry.id   AF-A0A8T7HNG7-F1
#
_cell.length_a   1.000
_cell.length_b   1.000
_cell.length_c   1.000
_cell.angle_alpha   90.00
_cell.angle_beta   90.00
_cell.angle_gamma   90.00
#
_symmetry.space_group_name_H-M   'P 1'
#
loop_
_entity.id
_entity.type
_entity.pdbx_description
1 polymer ?
#
loop_
_entity_poly.entity_id
_entity_poly.type
_entity_poly.pdbx_seq_one_letter_code
_entity_poly.pdbx_strand_id
1 'polypeptide(L)'
;HFIVFLYRHMVVFPLITFVWFLVIAGFMLFIAKSRDTAQILLMSMVVIAVSRMTAYYNEDLSKDVAKLIPLTLLALFIVDPAYFSLDATLAKFAAMPSSIHLVLQYLIFIVLLELILKMVSFLFPTMDDIKPSKN
;
A
#
# COMPACT_ATOMS: atom_id res chain seq x y z
N HIS A 1 -19.50 -17.66 -15.21
CA HIS A 1 -19.26 -16.21 -15.15
C HIS A 1 -18.98 -15.69 -13.73
N PHE A 2 -19.73 -16.09 -12.69
CA PHE A 2 -19.53 -15.63 -11.29
C PHE A 2 -18.17 -16.04 -10.66
N ILE A 3 -17.71 -17.28 -10.89
CA ILE A 3 -16.45 -17.81 -10.34
C ILE A 3 -15.19 -17.13 -10.90
N VAL A 4 -15.22 -16.73 -12.19
CA VAL A 4 -14.11 -15.99 -12.82
C VAL A 4 -14.01 -14.58 -12.25
N PHE A 5 -15.16 -13.96 -11.94
CA PHE A 5 -15.21 -12.64 -11.30
C PHE A 5 -14.66 -12.69 -9.86
N LEU A 6 -15.03 -13.73 -9.11
CA LEU A 6 -14.56 -13.97 -7.75
C LEU A 6 -13.04 -14.24 -7.72
N TYR A 7 -12.54 -15.12 -8.59
CA TYR A 7 -11.10 -15.43 -8.66
C TYR A 7 -10.25 -14.20 -9.01
N ARG A 8 -10.67 -13.43 -10.01
CA ARG A 8 -9.94 -12.21 -10.41
C ARG A 8 -9.90 -11.17 -9.30
N HIS A 9 -10.99 -10.95 -8.57
CA HIS A 9 -11.01 -9.93 -7.51
C HIS A 9 -10.41 -10.41 -6.18
N MET A 10 -10.49 -11.71 -5.88
CA MET A 10 -10.05 -12.26 -4.60
C MET A 10 -8.60 -12.72 -4.60
N VAL A 11 -8.00 -13.01 -5.77
CA VAL A 11 -6.60 -13.47 -5.87
C VAL A 11 -5.71 -12.48 -6.62
N VAL A 12 -6.14 -11.96 -7.78
CA VAL A 12 -5.28 -11.08 -8.59
C VAL A 12 -5.12 -9.72 -7.91
N PHE A 13 -6.18 -9.17 -7.32
CA PHE A 13 -6.15 -7.87 -6.66
C PHE A 13 -5.21 -7.82 -5.43
N PRO A 14 -5.28 -8.77 -4.48
CA PRO A 14 -4.31 -8.78 -3.36
C PRO A 14 -2.89 -9.10 -3.82
N LEU A 15 -2.70 -9.91 -4.87
CA LEU A 15 -1.38 -10.16 -5.42
C LEU A 15 -0.74 -8.89 -6.00
N ILE A 16 -1.49 -8.11 -6.78
CA ILE A 16 -1.01 -6.82 -7.31
C ILE A 16 -0.71 -5.86 -6.15
N THR A 17 -1.58 -5.82 -5.14
CA THR A 17 -1.39 -4.95 -3.98
C THR A 17 -0.17 -5.36 -3.16
N PHE A 18 0.11 -6.66 -3.08
CA PHE A 18 1.31 -7.18 -2.43
C PHE A 18 2.59 -6.75 -3.14
N VAL A 19 2.61 -6.74 -4.49
CA VAL A 19 3.74 -6.21 -5.25
C VAL A 19 3.96 -4.73 -4.93
N TRP A 20 2.89 -3.92 -4.91
CA TRP A 20 2.99 -2.51 -4.52
C TRP A 20 3.39 -2.32 -3.06
N PHE A 21 3.02 -3.24 -2.17
CA PHE A 21 3.48 -3.25 -0.79
C PHE A 21 4.99 -3.43 -0.69
N LEU A 22 5.57 -4.35 -1.45
CA LEU A 22 7.01 -4.52 -1.48
C LEU A 22 7.73 -3.26 -1.99
N VAL A 23 7.16 -2.57 -2.99
CA VAL A 23 7.72 -1.32 -3.50
C VAL A 23 7.69 -0.22 -2.42
N ILE A 24 6.55 -0.02 -1.77
CA ILE A 24 6.41 1.00 -0.70
C ILE A 24 7.26 0.64 0.52
N ALA A 25 7.29 -0.64 0.91
CA ALA A 25 8.14 -1.11 1.99
C ALA A 25 9.63 -0.92 1.68
N GLY A 26 10.03 -1.15 0.43
CA GLY A 26 11.37 -0.82 -0.05
C GLY A 26 11.68 0.66 0.18
N PHE A 27 10.82 1.57 -0.28
CA PHE A 27 11.01 3.02 -0.04
C PHE A 27 11.04 3.37 1.45
N MET A 28 10.20 2.77 2.28
CA MET A 28 10.23 3.03 3.72
C MET A 28 11.47 2.49 4.41
N LEU A 29 12.06 1.39 3.94
CA LEU A 29 13.35 0.91 4.45
C LEU A 29 14.47 1.94 4.19
N PHE A 30 14.41 2.67 3.09
CA PHE A 30 15.34 3.78 2.81
C PHE A 30 15.09 5.00 3.72
N ILE A 31 13.82 5.33 3.99
CA ILE A 31 13.46 6.50 4.81
C ILE A 31 13.64 6.25 6.31
N ALA A 32 13.47 5.04 6.81
CA ALA A 32 13.37 4.78 8.25
C ALA A 32 14.70 4.28 8.85
N LYS A 33 15.68 5.19 8.98
CA LYS A 33 17.05 4.89 9.46
C LYS A 33 17.09 4.24 10.85
N SER A 34 16.35 4.75 11.82
CA SER A 34 16.43 4.33 13.24
C SER A 34 15.25 3.49 13.74
N ARG A 35 14.36 3.05 12.86
CA ARG A 35 13.17 2.27 13.24
C ARG A 35 13.40 0.78 13.03
N ASP A 36 12.75 0.00 13.88
CA ASP A 36 12.72 -1.45 13.80
C ASP A 36 12.01 -1.92 12.52
N THR A 37 12.40 -3.08 11.99
CA THR A 37 11.84 -3.65 10.76
C THR A 37 10.32 -3.82 10.86
N ALA A 38 9.78 -4.18 12.03
CA ALA A 38 8.34 -4.34 12.22
C ALA A 38 7.60 -2.99 12.08
N GLN A 39 8.18 -1.90 12.59
CA GLN A 39 7.57 -0.56 12.47
C GLN A 39 7.56 -0.07 11.02
N ILE A 40 8.61 -0.39 10.26
CA ILE A 40 8.71 -0.03 8.83
C ILE A 40 7.64 -0.75 8.02
N LEU A 41 7.47 -2.06 8.24
CA LEU A 41 6.45 -2.84 7.56
C LEU A 41 5.04 -2.37 7.95
N LEU A 42 4.81 -2.05 9.22
CA LEU A 42 3.54 -1.50 9.69
C LEU A 42 3.22 -0.16 9.01
N MET A 43 4.18 0.78 8.95
CA MET A 43 4.00 2.08 8.28
C MET A 43 3.67 1.89 6.80
N SER A 44 4.39 0.98 6.14
CA SER A 44 4.15 0.64 4.73
C SER A 44 2.74 0.08 4.53
N MET A 45 2.27 -0.76 5.45
CA MET A 45 0.91 -1.30 5.41
C MET A 45 -0.15 -0.21 5.59
N VAL A 46 0.05 0.71 6.53
CA VAL A 46 -0.87 1.83 6.78
C VAL A 46 -1.00 2.70 5.53
N VAL A 47 0.11 3.03 4.87
CA VAL A 47 0.08 3.85 3.64
C VAL A 47 -0.78 3.20 2.56
N ILE A 48 -0.65 1.88 2.38
CA ILE A 48 -1.44 1.16 1.38
C ILE A 48 -2.91 1.05 1.79
N ALA A 49 -3.17 0.80 3.07
CA ALA A 49 -4.54 0.76 3.58
C ALA A 49 -5.24 2.10 3.33
N VAL A 50 -4.54 3.22 3.61
CA VAL A 50 -5.04 4.56 3.34
C VAL A 50 -5.22 4.79 1.84
N SER A 51 -4.23 4.46 1.00
CA SER A 51 -4.35 4.65 -0.45
C SER A 51 -5.49 3.85 -1.05
N ARG A 52 -5.77 2.65 -0.53
CA ARG A 52 -6.92 1.83 -0.93
C ARG A 52 -8.21 2.44 -0.46
N MET A 53 -8.32 2.79 0.81
CA MET A 53 -9.51 3.43 1.34
C MET A 53 -9.86 4.70 0.56
N THR A 54 -8.89 5.57 0.31
CA THR A 54 -9.12 6.81 -0.45
C THR A 54 -9.50 6.54 -1.90
N ALA A 55 -9.05 5.45 -2.53
CA ALA A 55 -9.46 5.10 -3.90
C ALA A 55 -10.96 4.84 -4.03
N TYR A 56 -11.62 4.37 -2.96
CA TYR A 56 -13.07 4.17 -2.93
C TYR A 56 -13.86 5.46 -2.68
N TYR A 57 -13.22 6.51 -2.15
CA TYR A 57 -13.85 7.82 -1.94
C TYR A 57 -13.59 8.79 -3.09
N ASN A 58 -12.32 8.93 -3.50
CA ASN A 58 -11.89 9.81 -4.58
C ASN A 58 -10.57 9.30 -5.17
N GLU A 59 -10.56 8.96 -6.46
CA GLU A 59 -9.39 8.40 -7.12
C GLU A 59 -8.19 9.37 -7.12
N ASP A 60 -8.43 10.68 -7.22
CA ASP A 60 -7.38 11.69 -7.20
C ASP A 60 -6.72 11.80 -5.82
N LEU A 61 -7.49 11.64 -4.75
CA LEU A 61 -6.95 11.57 -3.39
C LEU A 61 -6.05 10.34 -3.20
N SER A 62 -6.43 9.19 -3.76
CA SER A 62 -5.58 7.98 -3.75
C SER A 62 -4.25 8.20 -4.47
N LYS A 63 -4.30 8.84 -5.64
CA LYS A 63 -3.10 9.21 -6.41
C LYS A 63 -2.21 10.13 -5.59
N ASP A 64 -2.77 11.10 -4.88
CA ASP A 64 -1.98 12.04 -4.08
C ASP A 64 -1.32 11.34 -2.89
N VAL A 65 -2.02 10.44 -2.20
CA VAL A 65 -1.43 9.60 -1.14
C VAL A 65 -0.27 8.76 -1.67
N ALA A 66 -0.44 8.12 -2.84
CA ALA A 66 0.60 7.28 -3.43
C ALA A 66 1.86 8.08 -3.82
N LYS A 67 1.70 9.34 -4.24
CA LYS A 67 2.81 10.24 -4.59
C LYS A 67 3.63 10.69 -3.36
N LEU A 68 3.06 10.66 -2.16
CA LEU A 68 3.75 11.13 -0.96
C LEU A 68 5.03 10.34 -0.66
N ILE A 69 5.04 9.03 -0.90
CA ILE A 69 6.20 8.18 -0.58
C ILE A 69 7.43 8.51 -1.42
N PRO A 70 7.36 8.47 -2.77
CA PRO A 70 8.51 8.85 -3.59
C PRO A 70 8.89 10.33 -3.41
N LEU A 71 7.92 11.22 -3.18
CA LEU A 71 8.21 12.64 -2.92
C LEU A 71 8.94 12.84 -1.60
N THR A 72 8.56 12.12 -0.55
CA THR A 72 9.23 12.16 0.76
C THR A 72 10.66 11.64 0.65
N LEU A 73 10.87 10.56 -0.11
CA LEU A 73 12.20 10.04 -0.39
C LEU A 73 13.06 11.08 -1.11
N LEU A 74 12.51 11.74 -2.12
CA LEU A 74 13.20 12.80 -2.87
C LEU A 74 13.53 14.01 -1.99
N ALA A 75 12.58 14.46 -1.17
CA ALA A 75 12.79 15.56 -0.23
C ALA A 75 13.92 15.24 0.76
N LEU A 76 13.92 14.02 1.30
CA LEU A 76 14.95 13.57 2.23
C LEU A 76 16.34 13.51 1.56
N PHE A 77 16.39 13.06 0.31
CA PHE A 77 17.61 13.05 -0.49
C PHE A 77 18.19 14.43 -0.76
N ILE A 78 17.33 15.43 -1.01
CA ILE A 78 17.75 16.81 -1.23
C ILE A 78 18.26 17.45 0.07
N VAL A 79 17.61 17.16 1.21
CA VAL A 79 17.96 17.75 2.51
C VAL A 79 19.25 17.16 3.08
N ASP A 80 19.41 15.84 3.01
CA ASP A 80 20.60 15.14 3.51
C ASP A 80 20.94 13.94 2.62
N PRO A 81 21.87 14.10 1.66
CA PRO A 81 22.33 13.00 0.82
C PRO A 81 23.00 11.86 1.61
N ALA A 82 23.56 12.16 2.79
CA ALA A 82 24.19 11.17 3.68
C ALA A 82 23.17 10.45 4.57
N TYR A 83 21.89 10.77 4.45
CA TYR A 83 20.81 10.09 5.16
C TYR A 83 20.73 8.60 4.78
N PHE A 84 20.99 8.28 3.51
CA PHE A 84 20.94 6.92 2.98
C PHE A 84 22.27 6.20 3.21
N SER A 85 22.27 5.23 4.12
CA SER A 85 23.36 4.28 4.29
C SER A 85 22.96 2.95 3.65
N LEU A 86 23.61 2.62 2.52
CA LEU A 86 23.37 1.35 1.82
C LEU A 86 23.65 0.15 2.73
N ASP A 87 24.68 0.23 3.58
CA ASP A 87 25.02 -0.83 4.54
C ASP A 87 23.90 -1.06 5.56
N ALA A 88 23.32 0.02 6.10
CA ALA A 88 22.21 -0.06 7.05
C ALA A 88 20.94 -0.61 6.40
N THR A 89 20.64 -0.21 5.16
CA THR A 89 19.48 -0.71 4.41
C THR A 89 19.66 -2.20 4.07
N LEU A 90 20.86 -2.62 3.66
CA LEU A 90 21.16 -4.01 3.32
C LEU A 90 21.06 -4.93 4.55
N ALA A 91 21.55 -4.48 5.71
CA ALA A 91 21.41 -5.20 6.97
C ALA A 91 19.94 -5.39 7.38
N LYS A 92 19.10 -4.37 7.19
CA LYS A 92 17.65 -4.47 7.45
C LYS A 92 16.93 -5.37 6.46
N PHE A 93 17.34 -5.35 5.19
CA PHE A 93 16.81 -6.25 4.18
C PHE A 93 17.17 -7.71 4.50
N ALA A 94 18.39 -7.98 4.97
CA ALA A 94 18.81 -9.30 5.44
C ALA A 94 18.05 -9.76 6.70
N ALA A 95 17.59 -8.82 7.53
CA ALA A 95 16.75 -9.11 8.70
C ALA A 95 15.25 -9.28 8.34
N MET A 96 14.80 -8.84 7.16
CA MET A 96 13.40 -8.90 6.72
C MET A 96 12.79 -10.33 6.71
N PRO A 97 13.51 -11.41 6.37
CA PRO A 97 12.96 -12.78 6.39
C PRO A 97 12.48 -13.21 7.79
N SER A 98 13.09 -12.70 8.86
CA SER A 98 12.65 -12.98 10.24
C SER A 98 11.23 -12.47 10.53
N SER A 99 10.75 -11.51 9.74
CA SER A 99 9.44 -10.86 9.89
C SER A 99 8.40 -11.39 8.88
N ILE A 100 8.63 -12.55 8.27
CA ILE A 100 7.70 -13.11 7.28
C ILE A 100 6.29 -13.35 7.84
N HIS A 101 6.18 -13.63 9.15
CA HIS A 101 4.88 -13.75 9.81
C HIS A 101 4.09 -12.43 9.76
N LEU A 102 4.74 -11.28 9.96
CA LEU A 102 4.10 -9.96 9.85
C LEU A 102 3.66 -9.69 8.41
N VAL A 103 4.49 -10.03 7.43
CA VAL A 103 4.16 -9.89 6.01
C VAL A 103 2.92 -10.70 5.65
N LEU A 104 2.82 -11.95 6.12
CA LEU A 104 1.65 -12.80 5.91
C LEU A 104 0.40 -12.23 6.61
N GLN A 105 0.54 -11.71 7.83
CA GLN A 105 -0.55 -11.08 8.56
C GLN A 105 -1.07 -9.84 7.82
N TYR A 106 -0.19 -9.03 7.23
CA TYR A 106 -0.58 -7.88 6.42
C TYR A 106 -1.27 -8.28 5.11
N LEU A 107 -0.88 -9.40 4.50
CA LEU A 107 -1.55 -9.94 3.32
C LEU A 107 -2.99 -10.38 3.66
N ILE A 108 -3.20 -11.06 4.80
CA ILE A 108 -4.56 -11.40 5.25
C ILE A 108 -5.35 -10.12 5.53
N PHE A 109 -4.76 -9.15 6.21
CA PHE A 109 -5.41 -7.88 6.51
C PHE A 109 -5.82 -7.11 5.24
N ILE A 110 -4.99 -7.09 4.20
CA ILE A 110 -5.32 -6.38 2.94
C ILE A 110 -6.48 -7.03 2.20
N VAL A 111 -6.56 -8.36 2.23
CA VAL A 111 -7.68 -9.10 1.66
C VAL A 111 -8.97 -8.77 2.40
N LEU A 112 -8.93 -8.74 3.74
CA LEU A 112 -10.08 -8.36 4.57
C LEU A 112 -10.51 -6.90 4.33
N LEU A 113 -9.54 -5.98 4.28
CA LEU A 113 -9.80 -4.57 4.01
C LEU A 113 -10.49 -4.39 2.65
N GLU A 114 -9.99 -5.05 1.61
CA GLU A 114 -10.56 -5.01 0.26
C GLU A 114 -12.01 -5.56 0.25
N LEU A 115 -12.27 -6.63 1.00
CA LEU A 115 -13.60 -7.19 1.16
C LEU A 115 -14.56 -6.20 1.82
N ILE A 116 -14.11 -5.56 2.91
CA ILE A 116 -14.90 -4.54 3.62
C ILE A 116 -15.19 -3.36 2.71
N LEU A 117 -14.19 -2.82 2.02
CA LEU A 117 -14.37 -1.67 1.13
C LEU A 117 -15.35 -1.97 -0.01
N LYS A 118 -15.30 -3.18 -0.60
CA LYS A 118 -16.29 -3.62 -1.60
C LYS A 118 -17.69 -3.74 -1.04
N MET A 119 -17.84 -4.27 0.17
CA MET A 119 -19.14 -4.34 0.83
C MET A 119 -19.70 -2.93 1.08
N VAL A 120 -18.86 -1.99 1.50
CA VAL A 120 -19.24 -0.59 1.70
C VAL A 120 -19.63 0.07 0.39
N SER A 121 -18.86 -0.10 -0.69
CA SER A 121 -19.17 0.49 -2.01
C SER A 121 -20.44 -0.12 -2.62
N PHE A 122 -20.73 -1.39 -2.34
CA PHE A 122 -21.97 -2.02 -2.76
C PHE A 122 -23.18 -1.48 -1.99
N LEU A 123 -23.04 -1.21 -0.68
CA LEU A 123 -24.12 -0.70 0.17
C LEU A 123 -24.38 0.81 -0.05
N PHE A 124 -23.32 1.56 -0.36
CA PHE A 124 -23.37 2.99 -0.65
C PHE A 124 -22.82 3.25 -2.06
N PRO A 125 -23.66 3.14 -3.11
CA PRO A 125 -23.29 3.59 -4.44
C PRO A 125 -22.91 5.07 -4.35
N THR A 126 -21.68 5.40 -4.71
CA THR A 126 -21.22 6.79 -4.72
C THR A 126 -21.98 7.55 -5.81
N MET A 127 -22.23 8.84 -5.58
CA MET A 127 -22.98 9.72 -6.49
C MET A 127 -22.34 9.84 -7.89
N ASP A 128 -21.10 9.38 -8.09
CA ASP A 128 -20.44 9.27 -9.39
C ASP A 128 -21.11 8.24 -10.32
N ASP A 129 -21.80 7.23 -9.77
CA ASP A 129 -22.65 6.31 -10.55
C ASP A 129 -23.96 6.97 -11.05
N ILE A 130 -24.29 8.17 -10.55
CA ILE A 130 -25.45 8.99 -10.95
C ILE A 130 -25.00 10.14 -11.85
N LYS A 131 -23.92 9.98 -12.62
CA LYS A 131 -23.67 10.89 -13.75
C LYS A 131 -24.40 10.34 -14.97
N PRO A 132 -25.49 10.99 -15.45
CA PRO A 132 -26.17 10.50 -16.64
C PRO A 132 -25.16 10.51 -17.80
N SER A 133 -25.15 9.41 -18.54
CA SER A 133 -24.56 9.32 -19.88
C SER A 133 -24.85 10.61 -20.62
N LYS A 134 -23.82 11.45 -20.80
CA LYS A 134 -23.94 12.61 -21.69
C LYS A 134 -24.15 12.05 -23.10
N ASN A 135 -25.38 12.22 -23.59
CA ASN A 135 -25.74 12.09 -24.99
C ASN A 135 -24.88 13.02 -25.87
#